data_AF-A0A954HZ47-F1
#
_entry.id   AF-A0A954HZ47-F1
#
_cell.length_a   1.000
_cell.length_b   1.000
_cell.length_c   1.000
_cell.angle_alpha   90.00
_cell.angle_beta   90.00
_cell.angle_gamma   90.00
#
_symmetry.space_group_name_H-M   'P 1'
#
loop_
_entity.id
_entity.type
_entity.pdbx_description
1 polymer ?
#
loop_
_entity_poly.entity_id
_entity_poly.type
_entity_poly.pdbx_seq_one_letter_code
_entity_poly.pdbx_strand_id
1 'polypeptide(L)'
;MSLLRLFGGTIHDPANDVDGVVGDVWMEHGRIVAGPTDGRRADRTLDVTGMIVMPGGVDMHCHIAGPKVNAARKMRPEDKRNAEPIRRGPFTRSGTVGSVPSTFATGYLYAGLGYTTAFDAAIPPIGARHTHEEFHDTPIIDKGFYVLMGNHHYILKQAAAGEHERLKACIAWLLNSTGGYACKLVNPGGVEVWKTTGGNAKSIDDPVEHFNVSP
;
A
#
# COMPACT_ATOMS: atom_id res chain seq x y z
N MET A 1 -25.69 3.65 -16.20
CA MET A 1 -24.36 3.01 -16.31
C MET A 1 -24.57 1.52 -16.46
N SER A 2 -23.61 0.78 -17.03
CA SER A 2 -23.83 -0.60 -17.47
C SER A 2 -23.81 -1.61 -16.32
N LEU A 3 -24.82 -2.46 -16.23
CA LEU A 3 -24.84 -3.69 -15.43
C LEU A 3 -23.90 -4.73 -16.08
N LEU A 4 -22.88 -5.14 -15.32
CA LEU A 4 -21.89 -6.14 -15.72
C LEU A 4 -22.16 -7.46 -15.00
N ARG A 5 -22.08 -8.57 -15.74
CA ARG A 5 -22.14 -9.94 -15.21
C ARG A 5 -20.85 -10.67 -15.53
N LEU A 6 -20.19 -11.24 -14.52
CA LEU A 6 -19.23 -12.33 -14.68
C LEU A 6 -20.03 -13.63 -14.60
N PHE A 7 -20.00 -14.43 -15.67
CA PHE A 7 -20.83 -15.63 -15.80
C PHE A 7 -20.01 -16.90 -15.57
N GLY A 8 -20.50 -17.78 -14.68
CA GLY A 8 -20.05 -19.17 -14.56
C GLY A 8 -18.66 -19.39 -13.92
N GLY A 9 -18.13 -18.41 -13.19
CA GLY A 9 -16.81 -18.50 -12.56
C GLY A 9 -16.81 -19.34 -11.28
N THR A 10 -15.66 -19.93 -10.95
CA THR A 10 -15.43 -20.60 -9.67
C THR A 10 -15.06 -19.56 -8.61
N ILE A 11 -16.00 -19.19 -7.75
CA ILE A 11 -15.88 -18.08 -6.80
C ILE A 11 -15.24 -18.57 -5.51
N HIS A 12 -14.21 -17.86 -5.05
CA HIS A 12 -13.65 -17.98 -3.70
C HIS A 12 -13.74 -16.64 -2.98
N ASP A 13 -14.51 -16.59 -1.90
CA ASP A 13 -14.69 -15.44 -1.02
C ASP A 13 -14.70 -15.90 0.45
N PRO A 14 -13.52 -16.00 1.08
CA PRO A 14 -13.39 -16.48 2.46
C PRO A 14 -14.10 -15.60 3.49
N ALA A 15 -14.32 -14.31 3.21
CA ALA A 15 -15.01 -13.41 4.14
C ALA A 15 -16.51 -13.72 4.24
N ASN A 16 -17.06 -14.43 3.26
CA ASN A 16 -18.45 -14.84 3.18
C ASN A 16 -18.60 -16.37 3.12
N ASP A 17 -17.58 -17.12 3.55
CA ASP A 17 -17.56 -18.59 3.58
C ASP A 17 -17.86 -19.27 2.22
N VAL A 18 -17.43 -18.65 1.11
CA VAL A 18 -17.58 -19.21 -0.24
C VAL A 18 -16.26 -19.84 -0.67
N ASP A 19 -16.25 -21.16 -0.86
CA ASP A 19 -15.06 -21.91 -1.30
C ASP A 19 -15.36 -22.73 -2.57
N GLY A 20 -14.92 -22.22 -3.72
CA GLY A 20 -14.97 -22.94 -4.99
C GLY A 20 -16.37 -23.11 -5.58
N VAL A 21 -17.31 -22.22 -5.24
CA VAL A 21 -18.70 -22.30 -5.74
C VAL A 21 -18.78 -21.73 -7.15
N VAL A 22 -19.31 -22.50 -8.09
CA VAL A 22 -19.58 -22.02 -9.45
C VAL A 22 -20.80 -21.12 -9.46
N GLY A 23 -20.66 -19.89 -9.95
CA GLY A 23 -21.75 -18.93 -9.99
C GLY A 23 -21.42 -17.66 -10.74
N ASP A 24 -22.29 -16.67 -10.58
CA ASP A 24 -22.17 -15.38 -11.24
C ASP A 24 -21.87 -14.27 -10.24
N VAL A 25 -21.11 -13.27 -10.68
CA VAL A 25 -20.90 -12.02 -9.93
C VAL A 25 -21.47 -10.87 -10.73
N TRP A 26 -22.30 -10.05 -10.09
CA TRP A 26 -22.96 -8.92 -10.70
C TRP A 26 -22.39 -7.61 -10.17
N MET A 27 -22.18 -6.65 -11.06
CA MET A 27 -21.63 -5.35 -10.71
C MET A 27 -22.40 -4.22 -11.39
N GLU A 28 -22.68 -3.17 -10.64
CA GLU A 28 -23.33 -1.96 -11.12
C GLU A 28 -22.74 -0.74 -10.40
N HIS A 29 -22.46 0.34 -11.12
CA HIS A 29 -21.89 1.58 -10.55
C HIS A 29 -20.61 1.37 -9.71
N GLY A 30 -19.73 0.44 -10.13
CA GLY A 30 -18.48 0.14 -9.43
C GLY A 30 -18.64 -0.63 -8.12
N ARG A 31 -19.81 -1.22 -7.86
CA ARG A 31 -20.09 -2.05 -6.68
C ARG A 31 -20.59 -3.43 -7.08
N ILE A 32 -20.31 -4.43 -6.25
CA ILE A 32 -20.94 -5.74 -6.34
C ILE A 32 -22.40 -5.60 -5.90
N VAL A 33 -23.32 -6.18 -6.66
CA VAL A 33 -24.76 -6.14 -6.42
C VAL A 33 -25.37 -7.54 -6.48
N ALA A 34 -26.58 -7.70 -5.95
CA ALA A 34 -27.36 -8.92 -6.19
C ALA A 34 -27.73 -9.05 -7.67
N GLY A 35 -27.86 -10.30 -8.15
CA GLY A 35 -28.38 -10.56 -9.49
C GLY A 35 -29.82 -10.01 -9.64
N PRO A 36 -30.16 -9.40 -10.78
CA PRO A 36 -31.50 -8.86 -11.02
C PRO A 36 -32.56 -9.98 -10.99
N THR A 37 -33.62 -9.79 -10.20
CA THR A 37 -34.76 -10.72 -10.10
C THR A 37 -35.93 -10.33 -11.00
N ASP A 38 -35.88 -9.13 -11.58
CA ASP A 38 -36.91 -8.53 -12.44
C ASP A 38 -36.76 -8.90 -13.93
N GLY A 39 -35.85 -9.83 -14.25
CA GLY A 39 -35.55 -10.24 -15.63
C GLY A 39 -34.68 -9.25 -16.40
N ARG A 40 -34.16 -8.20 -15.74
CA ARG A 40 -33.21 -7.27 -16.35
C ARG A 40 -31.96 -8.01 -16.83
N ARG A 41 -31.58 -7.79 -18.08
CA ARG A 41 -30.38 -8.39 -18.67
C ARG A 41 -29.15 -7.53 -18.36
N ALA A 42 -28.00 -8.18 -18.24
CA ALA A 42 -26.72 -7.48 -18.17
C ALA A 42 -26.47 -6.73 -19.47
N ASP A 43 -26.00 -5.49 -19.39
CA ASP A 43 -25.53 -4.71 -20.53
C ASP A 43 -24.25 -5.31 -21.12
N ARG A 44 -23.43 -5.94 -20.26
CA ARG A 44 -22.24 -6.69 -20.66
C ARG A 44 -22.13 -7.96 -19.84
N THR A 45 -21.88 -9.07 -20.52
CA THR A 45 -21.55 -10.36 -19.87
C THR A 45 -20.13 -10.75 -20.25
N LEU A 46 -19.33 -11.15 -19.27
CA LEU A 46 -18.03 -11.78 -19.45
C LEU A 46 -18.18 -13.24 -19.03
N ASP A 47 -17.99 -14.15 -19.98
CA ASP A 47 -17.92 -15.58 -19.69
C ASP A 47 -16.56 -15.89 -19.05
N VAL A 48 -16.60 -16.34 -17.80
CA VAL A 48 -15.42 -16.73 -17.02
C VAL A 48 -15.52 -18.19 -16.58
N THR A 49 -16.28 -19.00 -17.34
CA THR A 49 -16.42 -20.44 -17.09
C THR A 49 -15.06 -21.13 -17.03
N GLY A 50 -14.83 -21.91 -15.98
CA GLY A 50 -13.57 -22.60 -15.74
C GLY A 50 -12.44 -21.71 -15.21
N MET A 51 -12.69 -20.41 -14.99
CA MET A 51 -11.76 -19.50 -14.34
C MET A 51 -12.08 -19.33 -12.85
N ILE A 52 -11.04 -19.04 -12.07
CA ILE A 52 -11.16 -18.64 -10.67
C ILE A 52 -11.56 -17.16 -10.60
N VAL A 53 -12.53 -16.86 -9.74
CA VAL A 53 -12.97 -15.51 -9.41
C VAL A 53 -12.70 -15.27 -7.93
N MET A 54 -11.93 -14.23 -7.62
CA MET A 54 -11.56 -13.81 -6.26
C MET A 54 -11.76 -12.29 -6.11
N PRO A 55 -11.91 -11.78 -4.88
CA PRO A 55 -11.75 -10.35 -4.60
C PRO A 55 -10.39 -9.86 -5.09
N GLY A 56 -10.32 -8.58 -5.47
CA GLY A 56 -9.05 -7.97 -5.85
C GLY A 56 -8.02 -8.05 -4.71
N GLY A 57 -6.78 -8.40 -5.04
CA GLY A 57 -5.72 -8.55 -4.03
C GLY A 57 -5.45 -7.26 -3.25
N VAL A 58 -5.15 -7.41 -1.96
CA VAL A 58 -4.79 -6.32 -1.04
C VAL A 58 -3.39 -6.56 -0.50
N ASP A 59 -2.44 -5.72 -0.91
CA ASP A 59 -1.08 -5.72 -0.38
C ASP A 59 -0.97 -4.74 0.79
N MET A 60 -0.98 -5.27 2.01
CA MET A 60 -0.93 -4.46 3.23
C MET A 60 0.47 -3.96 3.59
N HIS A 61 1.53 -4.42 2.92
CA HIS A 61 2.90 -4.04 3.26
C HIS A 61 3.83 -4.11 2.05
N CYS A 62 4.02 -2.98 1.39
CA CYS A 62 4.99 -2.85 0.31
C CYS A 62 5.85 -1.58 0.43
N HIS A 63 6.78 -1.43 -0.50
CA HIS A 63 7.63 -0.25 -0.65
C HIS A 63 7.59 0.21 -2.11
N ILE A 64 6.60 1.03 -2.42
CA ILE A 64 6.24 1.40 -3.79
C ILE A 64 6.38 2.90 -4.04
N ALA A 65 6.45 3.72 -2.98
CA ALA A 65 6.51 5.16 -3.10
C ALA A 65 7.42 5.85 -2.07
N GLY A 66 7.79 7.09 -2.40
CA GLY A 66 8.45 8.02 -1.51
C GLY A 66 9.98 8.00 -1.58
N PRO A 67 10.65 8.80 -0.74
CA PRO A 67 12.07 9.13 -0.90
C PRO A 67 12.99 7.91 -0.88
N LYS A 68 12.73 6.91 -0.01
CA LYS A 68 13.53 5.67 0.06
C LYS A 68 13.47 4.86 -1.24
N VAL A 69 12.28 4.76 -1.83
CA VAL A 69 12.05 3.94 -3.03
C VAL A 69 12.67 4.64 -4.23
N ASN A 70 12.48 5.95 -4.33
CA ASN A 70 13.09 6.73 -5.41
C ASN A 70 14.63 6.77 -5.33
N ALA A 71 15.20 6.81 -4.12
CA ALA A 71 16.64 6.66 -3.94
C ALA A 71 17.13 5.30 -4.50
N ALA A 72 16.44 4.21 -4.17
CA ALA A 72 16.77 2.88 -4.70
C ALA A 72 16.65 2.82 -6.24
N ARG A 73 15.62 3.44 -6.84
CA ARG A 73 15.49 3.55 -8.30
C ARG A 73 16.69 4.26 -8.93
N LYS A 74 17.15 5.36 -8.33
CA LYS A 74 18.28 6.17 -8.82
C LYS A 74 19.63 5.47 -8.67
N MET A 75 19.83 4.72 -7.58
CA MET A 75 21.08 4.02 -7.31
C MET A 75 21.28 2.75 -8.15
N ARG A 76 20.24 2.29 -8.87
CA ARG A 76 20.26 1.00 -9.57
C ARG A 76 19.96 1.11 -11.08
N PRO A 77 20.68 1.94 -11.86
CA PRO A 77 20.46 2.04 -13.30
C PRO A 77 20.76 0.71 -14.04
N GLU A 78 21.66 -0.12 -13.52
CA GLU A 78 21.97 -1.45 -14.06
C GLU A 78 20.78 -2.41 -14.01
N ASP A 79 19.99 -2.35 -12.93
CA ASP A 79 18.74 -3.11 -12.79
C ASP A 79 17.72 -2.72 -13.86
N LYS A 80 17.72 -1.45 -14.29
CA LYS A 80 16.80 -0.93 -15.32
C LYS A 80 17.27 -1.22 -16.74
N ARG A 81 18.58 -1.23 -16.96
CA ARG A 81 19.19 -1.48 -18.27
C ARG A 81 18.90 -2.89 -18.79
N ASN A 82 18.87 -3.87 -17.89
CA ASN A 82 18.75 -5.29 -18.25
C ASN A 82 17.29 -5.79 -18.24
N ALA A 83 16.35 -4.98 -17.79
CA ALA A 83 14.96 -5.37 -17.65
C ALA A 83 14.11 -4.88 -18.84
N GLU A 84 13.16 -5.70 -19.31
CA GLU A 84 12.29 -5.31 -20.43
C GLU A 84 11.45 -4.09 -20.04
N PRO A 85 11.53 -2.96 -20.77
CA PRO A 85 10.77 -1.77 -20.42
C PRO A 85 9.29 -1.93 -20.74
N ILE A 86 8.45 -1.27 -19.96
CA ILE A 86 7.06 -1.02 -20.37
C ILE A 86 7.10 0.12 -21.38
N ARG A 87 6.77 -0.19 -22.63
CA ARG A 87 6.67 0.80 -23.70
C ARG A 87 5.34 1.54 -23.60
N ARG A 88 5.36 2.80 -24.01
CA ARG A 88 4.14 3.61 -24.13
C ARG A 88 3.21 2.98 -25.16
N GLY A 89 1.94 2.84 -24.81
CA GLY A 89 0.89 2.32 -25.68
C GLY A 89 -0.41 3.11 -25.53
N PRO A 90 -1.52 2.60 -26.10
CA PRO A 90 -2.83 3.25 -25.97
C PRO A 90 -3.33 3.39 -24.52
N PHE A 91 -2.93 2.46 -23.65
CA PHE A 91 -3.39 2.39 -22.25
C PHE A 91 -2.26 2.58 -21.22
N THR A 92 -1.00 2.57 -21.65
CA THR A 92 0.17 2.61 -20.78
C THR A 92 1.05 3.81 -21.06
N ARG A 93 1.55 4.45 -20.00
CA ARG A 93 2.74 5.30 -20.06
C ARG A 93 4.00 4.41 -20.04
N SER A 94 5.11 4.95 -20.54
CA SER A 94 6.38 4.23 -20.48
C SER A 94 6.88 4.12 -19.04
N GLY A 95 7.55 3.02 -18.73
CA GLY A 95 8.14 2.79 -17.42
C GLY A 95 9.23 1.74 -17.44
N THR A 96 10.09 1.75 -16.43
CA THR A 96 11.11 0.72 -16.21
C THR A 96 10.62 -0.26 -15.16
N VAL A 97 10.97 -1.54 -15.35
CA VAL A 97 10.68 -2.63 -14.40
C VAL A 97 11.93 -2.96 -13.57
N GLY A 98 12.10 -4.22 -13.17
CA GLY A 98 13.18 -4.68 -12.30
C GLY A 98 12.73 -4.72 -10.84
N SER A 99 13.70 -4.85 -9.93
CA SER A 99 13.43 -5.02 -8.50
C SER A 99 12.74 -3.82 -7.82
N VAL A 100 12.93 -2.61 -8.35
CA VAL A 100 12.26 -1.39 -7.88
C VAL A 100 11.66 -0.64 -9.07
N PRO A 101 10.47 -1.03 -9.57
CA PRO A 101 9.89 -0.47 -10.78
C PRO A 101 9.60 1.03 -10.66
N SER A 102 9.54 1.72 -11.80
CA SER A 102 9.01 3.09 -11.90
C SER A 102 7.52 3.16 -11.50
N THR A 103 7.02 4.36 -11.18
CA THR A 103 5.66 4.58 -10.65
C THR A 103 4.56 4.01 -11.56
N PHE A 104 4.57 4.37 -12.85
CA PHE A 104 3.58 3.82 -13.80
C PHE A 104 3.67 2.29 -13.90
N ALA A 105 4.88 1.76 -14.02
CA ALA A 105 5.11 0.33 -14.10
C ALA A 105 4.62 -0.41 -12.85
N THR A 106 4.77 0.18 -11.67
CA THR A 106 4.32 -0.39 -10.40
C THR A 106 2.81 -0.66 -10.43
N GLY A 107 2.01 0.32 -10.85
CA GLY A 107 0.56 0.16 -10.95
C GLY A 107 0.14 -0.94 -11.94
N TYR A 108 0.79 -0.99 -13.11
CA TYR A 108 0.51 -2.02 -14.12
C TYR A 108 0.88 -3.42 -13.64
N LEU A 109 2.01 -3.56 -12.94
CA LEU A 109 2.48 -4.85 -12.45
C LEU A 109 1.55 -5.40 -11.35
N TYR A 110 1.09 -4.57 -10.41
CA TYR A 110 0.07 -5.00 -9.43
C TYR A 110 -1.23 -5.41 -10.11
N ALA A 111 -1.73 -4.59 -11.04
CA ALA A 111 -2.96 -4.90 -11.76
C ALA A 111 -2.85 -6.22 -12.56
N GLY A 112 -1.69 -6.50 -13.15
CA GLY A 112 -1.41 -7.76 -13.86
C GLY A 112 -1.44 -9.00 -12.95
N LEU A 113 -1.21 -8.84 -11.65
CA LEU A 113 -1.32 -9.89 -10.64
C LEU A 113 -2.74 -10.02 -10.05
N GLY A 114 -3.68 -9.16 -10.46
CA GLY A 114 -5.03 -9.11 -9.88
C GLY A 114 -5.12 -8.33 -8.56
N TYR A 115 -4.07 -7.57 -8.19
CA TYR A 115 -4.10 -6.70 -7.02
C TYR A 115 -4.75 -5.36 -7.36
N THR A 116 -5.58 -4.88 -6.43
CA THR A 116 -6.34 -3.64 -6.59
C THR A 116 -6.06 -2.62 -5.50
N THR A 117 -5.42 -3.01 -4.39
CA THR A 117 -5.07 -2.11 -3.28
C THR A 117 -3.67 -2.39 -2.78
N ALA A 118 -2.89 -1.34 -2.49
CA ALA A 118 -1.56 -1.48 -1.89
C ALA A 118 -1.24 -0.36 -0.87
N PHE A 119 -0.52 -0.72 0.21
CA PHE A 119 -0.11 0.23 1.25
C PHE A 119 1.41 0.32 1.39
N ASP A 120 2.00 1.50 1.14
CA ASP A 120 3.42 1.72 1.42
C ASP A 120 3.66 1.75 2.92
N ALA A 121 4.53 0.86 3.37
CA ALA A 121 4.62 0.52 4.78
C ALA A 121 5.47 1.48 5.63
N ALA A 122 6.20 2.43 5.05
CA ALA A 122 7.20 3.20 5.80
C ALA A 122 7.49 4.59 5.21
N ILE A 123 6.59 5.56 5.44
CA ILE A 123 6.77 6.93 4.97
C ILE A 123 7.18 7.85 6.11
N PRO A 124 8.33 8.55 6.01
CA PRO A 124 8.67 9.57 6.98
C PRO A 124 7.70 10.77 6.84
N PRO A 125 7.24 11.40 7.93
CA PRO A 125 6.28 12.51 7.84
C PRO A 125 6.70 13.62 6.86
N ILE A 126 7.98 14.01 6.88
CA ILE A 126 8.52 15.04 5.98
C ILE A 126 8.54 14.62 4.49
N GLY A 127 8.53 13.32 4.21
CA GLY A 127 8.50 12.76 2.87
C GLY A 127 7.09 12.54 2.31
N ALA A 128 6.03 12.87 3.05
CA ALA A 128 4.65 12.58 2.67
C ALA A 128 4.26 13.20 1.32
N ARG A 129 4.68 14.44 1.03
CA ARG A 129 4.39 15.10 -0.25
C ARG A 129 4.95 14.33 -1.44
N HIS A 130 6.21 13.90 -1.37
CA HIS A 130 6.85 13.09 -2.41
C HIS A 130 6.12 11.74 -2.60
N THR A 131 5.65 11.11 -1.52
CA THR A 131 4.85 9.89 -1.63
C THR A 131 3.54 10.13 -2.38
N HIS A 132 2.81 11.20 -2.06
CA HIS A 132 1.57 11.55 -2.76
C HIS A 132 1.81 11.86 -4.25
N GLU A 133 2.91 12.55 -4.58
CA GLU A 133 3.30 12.80 -5.97
C GLU A 133 3.58 11.49 -6.73
N GLU A 134 4.31 10.54 -6.13
CA GLU A 134 4.53 9.23 -6.76
C GLU A 134 3.24 8.39 -6.85
N PHE A 135 2.34 8.48 -5.88
CA PHE A 135 1.03 7.85 -5.94
C PHE A 135 0.15 8.43 -7.05
N HIS A 136 0.21 9.74 -7.32
CA HIS A 136 -0.47 10.33 -8.46
C HIS A 136 -0.05 9.66 -9.78
N ASP A 137 1.22 9.30 -9.91
CA ASP A 137 1.79 8.61 -11.06
C ASP A 137 1.75 7.06 -10.97
N THR A 138 1.06 6.50 -9.98
CA THR A 138 0.89 5.05 -9.84
C THR A 138 -0.55 4.67 -10.18
N PRO A 139 -0.85 4.18 -11.39
CA PRO A 139 -2.23 4.02 -11.87
C PRO A 139 -2.93 2.78 -11.29
N ILE A 140 -4.24 2.70 -11.54
CA ILE A 140 -5.14 1.54 -11.30
C ILE A 140 -5.45 1.25 -9.82
N ILE A 141 -4.43 0.94 -9.02
CA ILE A 141 -4.63 0.47 -7.64
C ILE A 141 -5.11 1.58 -6.70
N ASP A 142 -5.92 1.26 -5.71
CA ASP A 142 -6.11 2.09 -4.52
C ASP A 142 -4.84 2.05 -3.66
N LYS A 143 -4.52 3.18 -3.04
CA LYS A 143 -3.21 3.39 -2.41
C LYS A 143 -3.33 4.13 -1.10
N GLY A 144 -2.53 3.70 -0.13
CA GLY A 144 -2.33 4.42 1.14
C GLY A 144 -0.91 4.24 1.64
N PHE A 145 -0.57 4.88 2.76
CA PHE A 145 0.72 4.67 3.39
C PHE A 145 0.68 4.79 4.91
N TYR A 146 1.65 4.18 5.56
CA TYR A 146 1.84 4.26 7.01
C TYR A 146 2.96 5.24 7.37
N VAL A 147 2.72 6.03 8.40
CA VAL A 147 3.59 7.12 8.84
C VAL A 147 4.56 6.60 9.90
N LEU A 148 5.86 6.77 9.66
CA LEU A 148 6.90 6.39 10.61
C LEU A 148 6.86 7.27 11.87
N MET A 149 6.64 6.64 13.02
CA MET A 149 6.49 7.31 14.31
C MET A 149 7.39 6.75 15.43
N GLY A 150 7.92 5.54 15.28
CA GLY A 150 8.70 4.87 16.36
C GLY A 150 10.04 5.52 16.73
N ASN A 151 10.49 6.51 15.95
CA ASN A 151 11.70 7.29 16.24
C ASN A 151 11.39 8.80 16.18
N HIS A 152 10.13 9.18 16.35
CA HIS A 152 9.72 10.58 16.31
C HIS A 152 10.01 11.25 17.65
N HIS A 153 10.88 12.26 17.67
CA HIS A 153 11.41 12.85 18.91
C HIS A 153 10.31 13.34 19.86
N TYR A 154 9.24 13.97 19.35
CA TYR A 154 8.16 14.43 20.21
C TYR A 154 7.39 13.25 20.83
N ILE A 155 7.19 12.17 20.07
CA ILE A 155 6.49 10.97 20.57
C ILE A 155 7.34 10.31 21.66
N LEU A 156 8.66 10.14 21.43
CA LEU A 156 9.58 9.59 22.43
C LEU A 156 9.60 10.43 23.71
N LYS A 157 9.63 11.77 23.60
CA LYS A 157 9.57 12.67 24.77
C LYS A 157 8.27 12.54 25.56
N GLN A 158 7.13 12.47 24.89
CA GLN A 158 5.84 12.32 25.59
C GLN A 158 5.67 10.92 26.19
N ALA A 159 6.20 9.88 25.53
CA ALA A 159 6.23 8.53 26.08
C ALA A 159 7.08 8.48 27.36
N ALA A 160 8.28 9.05 27.34
CA ALA A 160 9.15 9.16 28.52
C ALA A 160 8.49 9.92 29.68
N ALA A 161 7.70 10.95 29.38
CA ALA A 161 7.01 11.78 30.37
C ALA A 161 5.66 11.18 30.86
N GLY A 162 5.18 10.07 30.28
CA GLY A 162 3.84 9.53 30.58
C GLY A 162 2.68 10.39 30.08
N GLU A 163 2.92 11.30 29.13
CA GLU A 163 1.97 12.30 28.62
C GLU A 163 1.09 11.72 27.50
N HIS A 164 0.24 10.75 27.84
CA HIS A 164 -0.55 9.97 26.86
C HIS A 164 -1.48 10.81 25.97
N GLU A 165 -2.10 11.86 26.51
CA GLU A 165 -3.02 12.70 25.72
C GLU A 165 -2.27 13.52 24.67
N ARG A 166 -1.07 14.02 25.00
CA ARG A 166 -0.20 14.71 24.03
C ARG A 166 0.32 13.76 22.97
N LEU A 167 0.64 12.52 23.35
CA LEU A 167 1.03 11.47 22.42
C LEU A 167 -0.09 11.18 21.42
N LYS A 168 -1.33 10.94 21.89
CA LYS A 168 -2.50 10.73 21.02
C LYS A 168 -2.75 11.91 20.09
N ALA A 169 -2.68 13.14 20.61
CA ALA A 169 -2.85 14.35 19.81
C ALA A 169 -1.78 14.47 18.72
N CYS A 170 -0.53 14.13 19.01
CA CYS A 170 0.55 14.13 18.03
C CYS A 170 0.33 13.08 16.93
N ILE A 171 -0.08 11.85 17.28
CA ILE A 171 -0.42 10.81 16.30
C ILE A 171 -1.54 11.29 15.38
N ALA A 172 -2.64 11.81 15.94
CA ALA A 172 -3.77 12.31 15.15
C ALA A 172 -3.35 13.46 14.20
N TRP A 173 -2.56 14.41 14.71
CA TRP A 173 -2.03 15.51 13.90
C TRP A 173 -1.10 15.02 12.78
N LEU A 174 -0.21 14.07 13.05
CA LEU A 174 0.69 13.51 12.03
C LEU A 174 -0.11 12.82 10.93
N LEU A 175 -1.06 11.93 11.27
CA LEU A 175 -1.89 11.24 10.29
C LEU A 175 -2.67 12.23 9.39
N ASN A 176 -3.31 13.23 10.00
CA ASN A 176 -4.09 14.23 9.27
C ASN A 176 -3.21 15.15 8.41
N SER A 177 -2.08 15.63 8.95
CA SER A 177 -1.20 16.57 8.23
C SER A 177 -0.42 15.90 7.08
N THR A 178 -0.14 14.61 7.17
CA THR A 178 0.51 13.87 6.09
C THR A 178 -0.48 13.27 5.10
N GLY A 179 -1.77 13.12 5.46
CA GLY A 179 -2.72 12.28 4.73
C GLY A 179 -2.34 10.80 4.78
N GLY A 180 -1.80 10.35 5.93
CA GLY A 180 -1.38 8.97 6.16
C GLY A 180 -2.49 8.14 6.80
N TYR A 181 -2.45 6.82 6.62
CA TYR A 181 -3.53 5.93 7.07
C TYR A 181 -3.31 5.37 8.47
N ALA A 182 -2.07 4.99 8.81
CA ALA A 182 -1.76 4.35 10.08
C ALA A 182 -0.39 4.75 10.64
N CYS A 183 -0.23 4.56 11.96
CA CYS A 183 1.06 4.65 12.64
C CYS A 183 1.93 3.43 12.29
N LYS A 184 3.19 3.67 11.97
CA LYS A 184 4.21 2.63 11.77
C LYS A 184 5.36 2.80 12.73
N LEU A 185 5.72 1.71 13.40
CA LEU A 185 6.95 1.60 14.17
C LEU A 185 7.93 0.70 13.40
N VAL A 186 9.14 1.21 13.17
CA VAL A 186 10.25 0.43 12.61
C VAL A 186 11.43 0.68 13.53
N ASN A 187 11.91 -0.39 14.18
CA ASN A 187 13.00 -0.33 15.16
C ASN A 187 12.85 0.87 16.12
N PRO A 188 11.78 0.91 16.94
CA PRO A 188 11.50 2.06 17.79
C PRO A 188 12.69 2.34 18.70
N GLY A 189 13.12 3.59 18.76
CA GLY A 189 14.33 4.00 19.47
C GLY A 189 15.67 3.66 18.79
N GLY A 190 15.78 2.53 18.10
CA GLY A 190 17.05 2.08 17.53
C GLY A 190 17.63 2.98 16.44
N VAL A 191 16.79 3.72 15.69
CA VAL A 191 17.28 4.73 14.73
C VAL A 191 17.88 5.93 15.46
N GLU A 192 17.36 6.29 16.63
CA GLU A 192 17.95 7.35 17.47
C GLU A 192 19.28 6.92 18.09
N VAL A 193 19.40 5.64 18.49
CA VAL A 193 20.68 5.07 18.92
C VAL A 193 21.71 5.12 17.78
N TRP A 194 21.30 4.78 16.56
CA TRP A 194 22.15 4.86 15.37
C TRP A 194 22.65 6.29 15.10
N LYS A 195 21.76 7.29 15.15
CA LYS A 195 22.12 8.70 14.92
C LYS A 195 23.13 9.24 15.94
N THR A 196 23.08 8.74 17.18
CA THR A 196 23.87 9.27 18.29
C THR A 196 25.20 8.55 18.49
N THR A 197 25.22 7.23 18.26
CA THR A 197 26.40 6.39 18.57
C THR A 197 26.96 5.63 17.37
N GLY A 198 26.23 5.55 16.26
CA GLY A 198 26.52 4.58 15.19
C GLY A 198 26.23 3.12 15.60
N GLY A 199 25.59 2.90 16.75
CA GLY A 199 25.15 1.59 17.21
C GLY A 199 23.68 1.29 16.88
N ASN A 200 23.08 0.37 17.61
CA ASN A 200 21.65 0.08 17.54
C ASN A 200 21.15 -0.41 18.91
N ALA A 201 19.85 -0.28 19.17
CA ALA A 201 19.21 -0.98 20.27
C ALA A 201 19.33 -2.50 20.06
N LYS A 202 19.56 -3.27 21.12
CA LYS A 202 19.75 -4.73 21.07
C LYS A 202 18.55 -5.48 21.63
N SER A 203 17.77 -4.84 22.49
CA SER A 203 16.55 -5.41 23.08
C SER A 203 15.43 -4.38 23.18
N ILE A 204 14.20 -4.84 23.46
CA ILE A 204 13.05 -3.98 23.72
C ILE A 204 13.13 -3.26 25.07
N ASP A 205 14.08 -3.65 25.92
CA ASP A 205 14.30 -3.07 27.26
C ASP A 205 15.48 -2.09 27.26
N ASP A 206 16.25 -2.01 26.17
CA ASP A 206 17.40 -1.11 26.07
C ASP A 206 16.92 0.34 25.97
N PRO A 207 17.29 1.23 26.89
CA PRO A 207 16.84 2.60 26.85
C PRO A 207 17.48 3.36 25.69
N VAL A 208 16.69 4.20 25.03
CA VAL A 208 17.20 5.26 24.16
C VAL A 208 17.74 6.37 25.05
N GLU A 209 19.04 6.33 25.37
CA GLU A 209 19.66 7.12 26.45
C GLU A 209 19.26 8.60 26.50
N HIS A 210 19.23 9.28 25.35
CA HIS A 210 18.87 10.70 25.29
C HIS A 210 17.40 11.00 25.66
N PHE A 211 16.50 10.05 25.45
CA PHE A 211 15.07 10.19 25.74
C PHE A 211 14.66 9.47 27.03
N ASN A 212 15.49 8.57 27.56
CA ASN A 212 15.21 7.74 28.73
C ASN A 212 13.87 6.98 28.61
N VAL A 213 13.66 6.34 27.46
CA VAL A 213 12.50 5.49 27.16
C VAL A 213 12.97 4.27 26.38
N SER A 214 12.38 3.11 26.65
CA SER A 214 12.65 1.88 25.90
C SER A 214 11.75 1.78 24.64
N PRO A 215 12.11 0.94 23.66
CA PRO A 215 11.29 0.59 22.50
C PRO A 215 9.81 0.30 22.75
#